data_AF-A0CYY4-F1
#
_entry.id   AF-A0CYY4-F1
#
_cell.length_a   1.000
_cell.length_b   1.000
_cell.length_c   1.000
_cell.angle_alpha   90.00
_cell.angle_beta   90.00
_cell.angle_gamma   90.00
#
_symmetry.space_group_name_H-M   'P 1'
#
loop_
_entity.id
_entity.type
_entity.pdbx_description
1 polymer ?
#
loop_
_entity_poly.entity_id
_entity_poly.type
_entity_poly.pdbx_seq_one_letter_code
_entity_poly.pdbx_strand_id
1 'polypeptide(L)'
;MGRQWGYILFIFIVFNESTFLINNYMKFIIVVLFALAATTYASKTQDQILALLQTGTKASDAIDTVFGLLNDLKQSNIDAQFAADQKNETDEWVGAQTIEQFTKIKSLNQKLFSQAIENRANYEEVLKQTKNYLAWNEARRDEIARKIDALQDNQCFSNQLFVKSIKHNQEALEVIRLLKQDVAGYIINGDSFEFTQVKAQSVAEKLKQYSNLFQDHQIKSFLALANGQEEGASSGHGATLAEKVLGVLEGLESELSASLENLKQNEINASWELAGWVSLSEAEISSLEVEYERKQVFADRTATQIQAALAQQAKSKIILQESQDALDQAQADLESRRADYAEAKAKRQEENAILDEVIIMFKKQVASWSGR
;
A
#
# COMPACT_ATOMS: atom_id res chain seq x y z
N MET A 1 11.57 13.51 -37.58
CA MET A 1 11.96 14.85 -37.06
C MET A 1 13.41 15.16 -37.44
N GLY A 2 13.72 15.34 -38.73
CA GLY A 2 15.11 15.42 -39.23
C GLY A 2 15.46 16.68 -40.03
N ARG A 3 14.65 17.74 -39.96
CA ARG A 3 14.85 18.96 -40.78
C ARG A 3 15.10 20.25 -40.01
N GLN A 4 15.07 20.24 -38.67
CA GLN A 4 15.37 21.44 -37.86
C GLN A 4 16.82 21.55 -37.39
N TRP A 5 17.60 20.46 -37.43
CA TRP A 5 19.01 20.48 -37.05
C TRP A 5 19.94 21.05 -38.13
N GLY A 6 19.50 21.11 -39.39
CA GLY A 6 20.31 21.61 -40.51
C GLY A 6 20.43 23.14 -40.59
N TYR A 7 19.44 23.89 -40.08
CA TYR A 7 19.43 25.36 -40.15
C TYR A 7 20.24 26.03 -39.03
N ILE A 8 20.36 25.38 -37.87
CA ILE A 8 21.15 25.91 -36.75
C ILE A 8 22.65 25.76 -37.02
N LEU A 9 23.07 24.68 -37.70
CA LEU A 9 24.47 24.45 -38.05
C LEU A 9 24.97 25.42 -39.15
N PHE A 10 24.11 25.82 -40.09
CA PHE A 10 24.48 26.74 -41.18
C PHE A 10 24.61 28.20 -40.72
N ILE A 11 23.81 28.62 -39.72
CA ILE A 11 23.92 29.95 -39.11
C ILE A 11 25.18 30.03 -38.23
N PHE A 12 25.55 28.96 -37.52
CA PHE A 12 26.76 28.94 -36.70
C PHE A 12 28.06 29.02 -37.52
N ILE A 13 28.11 28.44 -38.73
CA ILE A 13 29.31 28.46 -39.57
C ILE A 13 29.49 29.82 -40.26
N VAL A 14 28.42 30.44 -40.76
CA VAL A 14 28.49 31.76 -41.42
C VAL A 14 28.76 32.92 -40.43
N PHE A 15 28.28 32.81 -39.19
CA PHE A 15 28.57 33.80 -38.14
C PHE A 15 30.00 33.68 -37.57
N ASN A 16 30.59 32.49 -37.59
CA ASN A 16 31.94 32.25 -37.08
C ASN A 16 33.03 32.72 -38.08
N GLU A 17 32.85 32.54 -39.40
CA GLU A 17 33.81 33.07 -40.37
C GLU A 17 33.82 34.61 -40.45
N SER A 18 32.66 35.25 -40.26
CA SER A 18 32.51 36.71 -40.28
C SER A 18 33.12 37.38 -39.04
N THR A 19 32.99 36.74 -37.88
CA THR A 19 33.60 37.21 -36.62
C THR A 19 35.11 36.89 -36.57
N PHE A 20 35.57 35.81 -37.21
CA PHE A 20 37.00 35.47 -37.29
C PHE A 20 37.79 36.41 -38.21
N LEU A 21 37.21 36.87 -39.33
CA LEU A 21 37.88 37.81 -40.24
C LEU A 21 37.98 39.24 -39.67
N ILE A 22 36.96 39.70 -38.92
CA ILE A 22 36.99 41.01 -38.24
C ILE A 22 37.96 40.96 -37.04
N ASN A 23 38.04 39.85 -36.32
CA ASN A 23 38.92 39.68 -35.17
C ASN A 23 40.41 39.55 -35.60
N ASN A 24 40.72 38.97 -36.76
CA ASN A 24 42.10 38.91 -37.26
C ASN A 24 42.60 40.24 -37.83
N TYR A 25 41.74 41.07 -38.45
CA TYR A 25 42.13 42.42 -38.88
C TYR A 25 42.31 43.38 -37.69
N MET A 26 41.47 43.27 -36.67
CA MET A 26 41.59 44.08 -35.45
C MET A 26 42.79 43.63 -34.59
N LYS A 27 43.08 42.33 -34.52
CA LYS A 27 44.32 41.81 -33.91
C LYS A 27 45.57 42.23 -34.70
N PHE A 28 45.55 42.29 -36.02
CA PHE A 28 46.68 42.79 -36.81
C PHE A 28 46.94 44.29 -36.55
N ILE A 29 45.88 45.10 -36.42
CA ILE A 29 46.01 46.54 -36.12
C ILE A 29 46.44 46.76 -34.66
N ILE A 30 45.91 45.99 -33.70
CA ILE A 30 46.30 46.05 -32.28
C ILE A 30 47.73 45.52 -32.08
N VAL A 31 48.17 44.48 -32.80
CA VAL A 31 49.55 43.98 -32.76
C VAL A 31 50.52 44.94 -33.45
N VAL A 32 50.12 45.64 -34.52
CA VAL A 32 50.94 46.70 -35.13
C VAL A 32 51.04 47.93 -34.22
N LEU A 33 49.99 48.27 -33.47
CA LEU A 33 50.00 49.36 -32.49
C LEU A 33 50.76 49.00 -31.20
N PHE A 34 50.69 47.76 -30.71
CA PHE A 34 51.48 47.29 -29.56
C PHE A 34 52.94 46.98 -29.93
N ALA A 35 53.23 46.53 -31.15
CA ALA A 35 54.61 46.37 -31.64
C ALA A 35 55.32 47.72 -31.80
N LEU A 36 54.57 48.81 -32.05
CA LEU A 36 55.09 50.18 -31.98
C LEU A 36 55.39 50.65 -30.54
N ALA A 37 54.75 50.04 -29.52
CA ALA A 37 54.93 50.41 -28.12
C ALA A 37 56.01 49.59 -27.38
N ALA A 38 56.40 48.42 -27.90
CA ALA A 38 57.27 47.49 -27.18
C ALA A 38 58.71 47.33 -27.73
N THR A 39 59.14 48.11 -28.71
CA THR A 39 60.55 48.12 -29.15
C THR A 39 61.20 49.49 -28.93
N THR A 40 61.96 49.58 -27.84
CA THR A 40 62.83 50.70 -27.49
C THR A 40 63.91 50.90 -28.54
N TYR A 41 63.77 51.92 -29.39
CA TYR A 41 64.76 52.94 -29.76
C TYR A 41 63.95 54.12 -30.34
N ALA A 42 63.35 54.98 -29.51
CA ALA A 42 64.04 56.14 -28.91
C ALA A 42 65.07 56.78 -29.88
N SER A 43 64.58 57.22 -31.05
CA SER A 43 65.18 58.28 -31.89
C SER A 43 64.37 58.44 -33.19
N LYS A 44 63.96 57.35 -33.85
CA LYS A 44 63.37 57.45 -35.20
C LYS A 44 61.88 57.79 -35.28
N THR A 45 61.04 57.39 -34.31
CA THR A 45 59.61 57.77 -34.29
C THR A 45 59.42 59.23 -33.87
N GLN A 46 60.30 59.72 -32.98
CA GLN A 46 60.36 61.13 -32.60
C GLN A 46 60.76 61.99 -33.81
N ASP A 47 61.72 61.53 -34.63
CA ASP A 47 62.14 62.20 -35.86
C ASP A 47 61.08 62.17 -36.97
N GLN A 48 60.28 61.09 -37.10
CA GLN A 48 59.19 61.02 -38.07
C GLN A 48 57.98 61.87 -37.69
N ILE A 49 57.67 61.96 -36.39
CA ILE A 49 56.65 62.89 -35.86
C ILE A 49 57.16 64.33 -35.99
N LEU A 50 58.44 64.62 -35.71
CA LEU A 50 59.05 65.94 -35.94
C LEU A 50 59.07 66.34 -37.42
N ALA A 51 59.32 65.40 -38.34
CA ALA A 51 59.36 65.67 -39.77
C ALA A 51 57.96 65.95 -40.37
N LEU A 52 56.90 65.38 -39.81
CA LEU A 52 55.50 65.71 -40.16
C LEU A 52 55.03 67.03 -39.50
N LEU A 53 55.67 67.46 -38.40
CA LEU A 53 55.36 68.67 -37.64
C LEU A 53 55.98 69.96 -38.21
N GLN A 54 56.98 69.89 -39.11
CA GLN A 54 57.57 71.08 -39.76
C GLN A 54 56.66 71.71 -40.84
N THR A 55 55.53 71.09 -41.19
CA THR A 55 54.49 71.67 -42.03
C THR A 55 53.36 72.22 -41.18
N GLY A 56 53.49 73.47 -40.72
CA GLY A 56 52.67 74.11 -39.68
C GLY A 56 51.16 74.23 -39.91
N THR A 57 50.62 73.83 -41.07
CA THR A 57 49.17 73.73 -41.33
C THR A 57 48.64 72.30 -41.36
N LYS A 58 49.47 71.29 -41.67
CA LYS A 58 49.08 69.86 -41.67
C LYS A 58 49.17 69.20 -40.29
N ALA A 59 49.92 69.83 -39.38
CA ALA A 59 50.09 69.37 -38.00
C ALA A 59 48.82 69.55 -37.16
N SER A 60 48.08 70.64 -37.33
CA SER A 60 46.83 70.90 -36.59
C SER A 60 45.77 69.86 -36.95
N ASP A 61 45.54 69.63 -38.25
CA ASP A 61 44.57 68.64 -38.73
C ASP A 61 44.91 67.21 -38.27
N ALA A 62 46.20 66.86 -38.23
CA ALA A 62 46.66 65.57 -37.73
C ALA A 62 46.47 65.42 -36.20
N ILE A 63 46.69 66.50 -35.44
CA ILE A 63 46.45 66.53 -33.98
C ILE A 63 44.96 66.38 -33.68
N ASP A 64 44.09 67.09 -34.41
CA ASP A 64 42.64 67.01 -34.25
C ASP A 64 42.11 65.63 -34.68
N THR A 65 42.70 65.01 -35.70
CA THR A 65 42.35 63.65 -36.14
C THR A 65 42.70 62.59 -35.09
N VAL A 66 43.88 62.66 -34.48
CA VAL A 66 44.29 61.72 -33.41
C VAL A 66 43.44 61.92 -32.16
N PHE A 67 43.12 63.16 -31.83
CA PHE A 67 42.22 63.48 -30.72
C PHE A 67 40.79 62.96 -30.97
N GLY A 68 40.29 63.13 -32.20
CA GLY A 68 39.02 62.56 -32.64
C GLY A 68 39.02 61.04 -32.49
N LEU A 69 40.02 60.35 -33.02
CA LEU A 69 40.11 58.89 -32.96
C LEU A 69 40.18 58.34 -31.52
N LEU A 70 40.90 58.99 -30.61
CA LEU A 70 40.96 58.57 -29.21
C LEU A 70 39.61 58.75 -28.48
N ASN A 71 38.90 59.86 -28.75
CA ASN A 71 37.56 60.08 -28.20
C ASN A 71 36.53 59.14 -28.84
N ASP A 72 36.64 58.86 -30.13
CA ASP A 72 35.76 57.91 -30.85
C ASP A 72 35.95 56.49 -30.33
N LEU A 73 37.19 56.07 -30.05
CA LEU A 73 37.47 54.78 -29.41
C LEU A 73 36.88 54.71 -28.00
N LYS A 74 37.02 55.78 -27.21
CA LYS A 74 36.42 55.87 -25.87
C LYS A 74 34.89 55.80 -25.95
N GLN A 75 34.28 56.56 -26.85
CA GLN A 75 32.83 56.56 -27.06
C GLN A 75 32.34 55.19 -27.54
N SER A 76 33.08 54.54 -28.45
CA SER A 76 32.77 53.19 -28.92
C SER A 76 32.77 52.18 -27.77
N ASN A 77 33.72 52.27 -26.83
CA ASN A 77 33.73 51.42 -25.63
C ASN A 77 32.56 51.72 -24.68
N ILE A 78 32.15 52.99 -24.54
CA ILE A 78 30.96 53.39 -23.78
C ILE A 78 29.68 52.80 -24.41
N ASP A 79 29.53 52.94 -25.72
CA ASP A 79 28.36 52.42 -26.45
C ASP A 79 28.30 50.88 -26.40
N ALA A 80 29.46 50.22 -26.52
CA ALA A 80 29.58 48.78 -26.36
C ALA A 80 29.24 48.30 -24.94
N GLN A 81 29.61 49.07 -23.92
CA GLN A 81 29.21 48.77 -22.54
C GLN A 81 27.70 48.93 -22.35
N PHE A 82 27.11 49.99 -22.90
CA PHE A 82 25.66 50.22 -22.82
C PHE A 82 24.86 49.07 -23.47
N ALA A 83 25.31 48.60 -24.64
CA ALA A 83 24.71 47.44 -25.29
C ALA A 83 24.89 46.15 -24.45
N ALA A 84 26.06 45.96 -23.85
CA ALA A 84 26.32 44.82 -22.96
C ALA A 84 25.48 44.87 -21.68
N ASP A 85 25.22 46.06 -21.12
CA ASP A 85 24.38 46.25 -19.94
C ASP A 85 22.93 45.85 -20.22
N GLN A 86 22.36 46.30 -21.34
CA GLN A 86 21.02 45.90 -21.76
C GLN A 86 20.91 44.39 -22.00
N LYS A 87 21.93 43.81 -22.65
CA LYS A 87 21.99 42.36 -22.86
C LYS A 87 22.06 41.61 -21.53
N ASN A 88 22.88 42.06 -20.59
CA ASN A 88 23.00 41.43 -19.27
C ASN A 88 21.69 41.50 -18.49
N GLU A 89 21.00 42.65 -18.49
CA GLU A 89 19.68 42.79 -17.86
C GLU A 89 18.66 41.80 -18.47
N THR A 90 18.70 41.64 -19.79
CA THR A 90 17.84 40.66 -20.49
C THR A 90 18.21 39.23 -20.11
N ASP A 91 19.50 38.88 -20.13
CA ASP A 91 20.01 37.54 -19.79
C ASP A 91 19.70 37.19 -18.32
N GLU A 92 19.82 38.14 -17.40
CA GLU A 92 19.43 38.02 -15.98
C GLU A 92 17.95 37.72 -15.83
N TRP A 93 17.10 38.47 -16.52
CA TRP A 93 15.65 38.27 -16.47
C TRP A 93 15.24 36.92 -17.05
N VAL A 94 15.77 36.55 -18.23
CA VAL A 94 15.48 35.25 -18.87
C VAL A 94 16.01 34.10 -18.02
N GLY A 95 17.22 34.22 -17.46
CA GLY A 95 17.80 33.23 -16.57
C GLY A 95 16.97 33.04 -15.30
N ALA A 96 16.56 34.13 -14.65
CA ALA A 96 15.70 34.08 -13.46
C ALA A 96 14.36 33.40 -13.74
N GLN A 97 13.71 33.70 -14.86
CA GLN A 97 12.47 33.01 -15.27
C GLN A 97 12.68 31.52 -15.52
N THR A 98 13.78 31.16 -16.19
CA THR A 98 14.12 29.77 -16.49
C THR A 98 14.34 28.97 -15.19
N ILE A 99 15.09 29.53 -14.24
CA ILE A 99 15.31 28.95 -12.91
C ILE A 99 13.99 28.80 -12.16
N GLU A 100 13.10 29.80 -12.20
CA GLU A 100 11.78 29.72 -11.57
C GLU A 100 10.93 28.58 -12.16
N GLN A 101 10.93 28.44 -13.49
CA GLN A 101 10.21 27.37 -14.18
C GLN A 101 10.74 25.98 -13.77
N PHE A 102 12.06 25.76 -13.82
CA PHE A 102 12.64 24.49 -13.41
C PHE A 102 12.43 24.21 -11.91
N THR A 103 12.44 25.23 -11.06
CA THR A 103 12.10 25.11 -9.63
C THR A 103 10.66 24.60 -9.45
N LYS A 104 9.69 25.15 -10.20
CA LYS A 104 8.29 24.70 -10.18
C LYS A 104 8.17 23.27 -10.69
N ILE A 105 8.84 22.92 -11.79
CA ILE A 105 8.85 21.56 -12.37
C ILE A 105 9.41 20.55 -11.36
N LYS A 106 10.56 20.84 -10.75
CA LYS A 106 11.16 20.00 -9.70
C LYS A 106 10.19 19.79 -8.54
N SER A 107 9.53 20.84 -8.06
CA SER A 107 8.55 20.72 -6.97
C SER A 107 7.37 19.81 -7.35
N LEU A 108 6.86 19.92 -8.58
CA LEU A 108 5.81 19.05 -9.09
C LEU A 108 6.29 17.59 -9.16
N ASN A 109 7.47 17.35 -9.72
CA ASN A 109 8.05 16.02 -9.83
C ASN A 109 8.32 15.38 -8.47
N GLN A 110 8.70 16.18 -7.46
CA GLN A 110 8.85 15.71 -6.09
C GLN A 110 7.51 15.22 -5.53
N LYS A 111 6.41 15.95 -5.76
CA LYS A 111 5.06 15.51 -5.37
C LYS A 111 4.66 14.22 -6.07
N LEU A 112 4.89 14.13 -7.39
CA LEU A 112 4.59 12.93 -8.18
C LEU A 112 5.39 11.71 -7.71
N PHE A 113 6.65 11.91 -7.33
CA PHE A 113 7.47 10.84 -6.76
C PHE A 113 6.94 10.37 -5.40
N SER A 114 6.59 11.30 -4.49
CA SER A 114 5.98 10.95 -3.20
C SER A 114 4.65 10.20 -3.37
N GLN A 115 3.79 10.64 -4.29
CA GLN A 115 2.55 9.95 -4.63
C GLN A 115 2.78 8.53 -5.18
N ALA A 116 3.82 8.35 -6.00
CA ALA A 116 4.17 7.02 -6.50
C ALA A 116 4.62 6.06 -5.38
N ILE A 117 5.35 6.56 -4.38
CA ILE A 117 5.71 5.80 -3.18
C ILE A 117 4.46 5.39 -2.40
N GLU A 118 3.56 6.34 -2.14
CA GLU A 118 2.33 6.10 -1.38
C GLU A 118 1.41 5.09 -2.10
N ASN A 119 1.21 5.26 -3.41
CA ASN A 119 0.40 4.34 -4.21
C ASN A 119 0.94 2.91 -4.16
N ARG A 120 2.27 2.74 -4.26
CA ARG A 120 2.89 1.42 -4.10
C ARG A 120 2.61 0.83 -2.72
N ALA A 121 2.82 1.61 -1.66
CA ALA A 121 2.59 1.16 -0.28
C ALA A 121 1.12 0.74 -0.06
N ASN A 122 0.17 1.47 -0.64
CA ASN A 122 -1.25 1.11 -0.60
C ASN A 122 -1.52 -0.26 -1.26
N TYR A 123 -0.93 -0.54 -2.42
CA TYR A 123 -1.06 -1.86 -3.04
C TYR A 123 -0.40 -2.99 -2.22
N GLU A 124 0.75 -2.72 -1.61
CA GLU A 124 1.42 -3.69 -0.73
C GLU A 124 0.57 -4.04 0.50
N GLU A 125 -0.07 -3.03 1.12
CA GLU A 125 -0.97 -3.25 2.26
C GLU A 125 -2.24 -4.00 1.85
N VAL A 126 -2.86 -3.65 0.72
CA VAL A 126 -4.02 -4.38 0.17
C VAL A 126 -3.66 -5.84 -0.11
N LEU A 127 -2.49 -6.10 -0.68
CA LEU A 127 -2.03 -7.47 -0.93
C LEU A 127 -1.84 -8.25 0.37
N LYS A 128 -1.24 -7.63 1.39
CA LYS A 128 -1.06 -8.23 2.72
C LYS A 128 -2.40 -8.58 3.36
N GLN A 129 -3.36 -7.66 3.36
CA GLN A 129 -4.71 -7.89 3.88
C GLN A 129 -5.42 -9.02 3.14
N THR A 130 -5.28 -9.07 1.81
CA THR A 130 -5.85 -10.14 0.98
C THR A 130 -5.25 -11.50 1.33
N LYS A 131 -3.93 -11.58 1.51
CA LYS A 131 -3.26 -12.83 1.93
C LYS A 131 -3.68 -13.28 3.32
N ASN A 132 -3.84 -12.35 4.27
CA ASN A 132 -4.34 -12.68 5.60
C ASN A 132 -5.76 -13.25 5.55
N TYR A 133 -6.63 -12.68 4.71
CA TYR A 133 -7.98 -13.20 4.51
C TYR A 133 -7.98 -14.59 3.87
N LEU A 134 -7.13 -14.83 2.87
CA LEU A 134 -6.98 -16.17 2.24
C LEU A 134 -6.56 -17.22 3.28
N ALA A 135 -5.58 -16.91 4.13
CA ALA A 135 -5.14 -17.80 5.21
C ALA A 135 -6.25 -18.05 6.26
N TRP A 136 -7.01 -17.01 6.61
CA TRP A 136 -8.17 -17.16 7.49
C TRP A 136 -9.24 -18.07 6.86
N ASN A 137 -9.52 -17.89 5.57
CA ASN A 137 -10.51 -18.68 4.84
C ASN A 137 -10.13 -20.17 4.80
N GLU A 138 -8.87 -20.50 4.48
CA GLU A 138 -8.34 -21.87 4.55
C GLU A 138 -8.53 -22.47 5.96
N ALA A 139 -8.07 -21.74 6.99
CA ALA A 139 -8.18 -22.20 8.37
C ALA A 139 -9.64 -22.41 8.81
N ARG A 140 -10.57 -21.56 8.33
CA ARG A 140 -12.00 -21.67 8.59
C ARG A 140 -12.60 -22.92 7.94
N ARG A 141 -12.26 -23.20 6.69
CA ARG A 141 -12.70 -24.42 5.99
C ARG A 141 -12.21 -25.68 6.71
N ASP A 142 -10.93 -25.70 7.10
CA ASP A 142 -10.34 -26.81 7.86
C ASP A 142 -10.95 -26.98 9.26
N GLU A 143 -11.31 -25.87 9.93
CA GLU A 143 -12.03 -25.91 11.20
C GLU A 143 -13.42 -26.53 11.04
N ILE A 144 -14.17 -26.11 10.02
CA ILE A 144 -15.52 -26.62 9.75
C ILE A 144 -15.45 -28.12 9.40
N ALA A 145 -14.56 -28.51 8.49
CA ALA A 145 -14.39 -29.91 8.09
C ALA A 145 -14.09 -30.82 9.29
N ARG A 146 -13.13 -30.42 10.15
CA ARG A 146 -12.83 -31.18 11.38
C ARG A 146 -14.01 -31.25 12.34
N LYS A 147 -14.83 -30.20 12.44
CA LYS A 147 -16.03 -30.22 13.30
C LYS A 147 -17.11 -31.13 12.73
N ILE A 148 -17.30 -31.16 11.41
CA ILE A 148 -18.21 -32.09 10.75
C ILE A 148 -17.80 -33.53 11.08
N ASP A 149 -16.53 -33.89 10.85
CA ASP A 149 -16.02 -35.24 11.13
C ASP A 149 -16.22 -35.62 12.60
N ALA A 150 -15.83 -34.74 13.53
CA ALA A 150 -15.97 -35.00 14.96
C ALA A 150 -17.43 -35.15 15.41
N LEU A 151 -18.35 -34.35 14.86
CA LEU A 151 -19.76 -34.45 15.21
C LEU A 151 -20.41 -35.71 14.61
N GLN A 152 -20.01 -36.12 13.40
CA GLN A 152 -20.46 -37.37 12.79
C GLN A 152 -19.98 -38.60 13.59
N ASP A 153 -18.72 -38.60 14.03
CA ASP A 153 -18.19 -39.65 14.91
C ASP A 153 -18.94 -39.72 16.25
N ASN A 154 -19.18 -38.56 16.87
CA ASN A 154 -19.97 -38.48 18.10
C ASN A 154 -21.41 -38.95 17.90
N GLN A 155 -22.03 -38.64 16.76
CA GLN A 155 -23.37 -39.13 16.44
C GLN A 155 -23.38 -40.66 16.27
N CYS A 156 -22.35 -41.24 15.65
CA CYS A 156 -22.22 -42.69 15.54
C CYS A 156 -22.17 -43.36 16.92
N PHE A 157 -21.36 -42.81 17.82
CA PHE A 157 -21.27 -43.29 19.20
C PHE A 157 -22.59 -43.09 19.98
N SER A 158 -23.21 -41.91 19.85
CA SER A 158 -24.50 -41.59 20.48
C SER A 158 -25.61 -42.54 20.01
N ASN A 159 -25.71 -42.77 18.69
CA ASN A 159 -26.65 -43.73 18.09
C ASN A 159 -26.48 -45.13 18.67
N GLN A 160 -25.23 -45.58 18.88
CA GLN A 160 -24.98 -46.89 19.49
C GLN A 160 -25.49 -46.96 20.94
N LEU A 161 -25.30 -45.90 21.73
CA LEU A 161 -25.84 -45.82 23.09
C LEU A 161 -27.37 -45.73 23.10
N PHE A 162 -27.94 -44.96 22.19
CA PHE A 162 -29.38 -44.86 21.99
C PHE A 162 -30.01 -46.23 21.70
N VAL A 163 -29.46 -46.99 20.74
CA VAL A 163 -29.94 -48.35 20.42
C VAL A 163 -29.87 -49.29 21.62
N LYS A 164 -28.78 -49.24 22.40
CA LYS A 164 -28.66 -50.01 23.65
C LYS A 164 -29.72 -49.59 24.67
N SER A 165 -29.96 -48.29 24.82
CA SER A 165 -30.96 -47.75 25.74
C SER A 165 -32.38 -48.18 25.34
N ILE A 166 -32.75 -48.08 24.05
CA ILE A 166 -34.04 -48.53 23.55
C ILE A 166 -34.23 -50.03 23.81
N LYS A 167 -33.23 -50.86 23.51
CA LYS A 167 -33.28 -52.29 23.79
C LYS A 167 -33.52 -52.56 25.27
N HIS A 168 -32.78 -51.90 26.15
CA HIS A 168 -32.90 -52.08 27.59
C HIS A 168 -34.29 -51.65 28.12
N ASN A 169 -34.84 -50.55 27.61
CA ASN A 169 -36.21 -50.10 27.95
C ASN A 169 -37.28 -51.05 27.40
N GLN A 170 -37.09 -51.63 26.20
CA GLN A 170 -38.00 -52.64 25.64
C GLN A 170 -37.98 -53.94 26.43
N GLU A 171 -36.81 -54.40 26.85
CA GLU A 171 -36.66 -55.59 27.72
C GLU A 171 -37.35 -55.37 29.07
N ALA A 172 -37.22 -54.17 29.66
CA ALA A 172 -37.93 -53.80 30.90
C ALA A 172 -39.46 -53.77 30.72
N LEU A 173 -39.95 -53.22 29.61
CA LEU A 173 -41.38 -53.22 29.27
C LEU A 173 -41.93 -54.65 29.14
N GLU A 174 -41.19 -55.55 28.49
CA GLU A 174 -41.61 -56.94 28.33
C GLU A 174 -41.70 -57.66 29.69
N VAL A 175 -40.73 -57.42 30.59
CA VAL A 175 -40.79 -57.95 31.96
C VAL A 175 -42.03 -57.45 32.70
N ILE A 176 -42.39 -56.17 32.57
CA ILE A 176 -43.60 -55.62 33.18
C ILE A 176 -44.87 -56.21 32.56
N ARG A 177 -44.92 -56.40 31.24
CA ARG A 177 -46.07 -57.02 30.57
C ARG A 177 -46.30 -58.46 31.01
N LEU A 178 -45.24 -59.25 31.10
CA LEU A 178 -45.31 -60.61 31.62
C LEU A 178 -45.85 -60.63 33.05
N LEU A 179 -45.39 -59.71 33.91
CA LEU A 179 -45.90 -59.56 35.27
C LEU A 179 -47.38 -59.17 35.33
N LYS A 180 -47.81 -58.23 34.47
CA LYS A 180 -49.22 -57.85 34.39
C LYS A 180 -50.08 -59.04 33.99
N GLN A 181 -49.63 -59.84 33.03
CA GLN A 181 -50.34 -61.06 32.61
C GLN A 181 -50.42 -62.09 33.74
N ASP A 182 -49.32 -62.31 34.47
CA ASP A 182 -49.30 -63.22 35.61
C ASP A 182 -50.28 -62.76 36.70
N VAL A 183 -50.22 -61.48 37.12
CA VAL A 183 -51.10 -60.91 38.16
C VAL A 183 -52.58 -60.92 37.72
N ALA A 184 -52.86 -60.58 36.47
CA ALA A 184 -54.22 -60.62 35.92
C ALA A 184 -54.81 -62.04 35.92
N GLY A 185 -53.98 -63.08 35.69
CA GLY A 185 -54.40 -64.48 35.76
C GLY A 185 -54.95 -64.88 37.14
N TYR A 186 -54.33 -64.39 38.22
CA TYR A 186 -54.81 -64.64 39.59
C TYR A 186 -56.13 -63.93 39.89
N ILE A 187 -56.32 -62.70 39.38
CA ILE A 187 -57.57 -61.95 39.52
C ILE A 187 -58.73 -62.66 38.81
N ILE A 188 -58.49 -63.16 37.60
CA ILE A 188 -59.52 -63.81 36.76
C ILE A 188 -59.91 -65.20 37.32
N ASN A 189 -58.95 -65.96 37.85
CA ASN A 189 -59.19 -67.30 38.36
C ASN A 189 -59.79 -67.33 39.78
N GLY A 190 -59.86 -66.18 40.47
CA GLY A 190 -60.40 -66.09 41.83
C GLY A 190 -59.52 -66.73 42.90
N ASP A 191 -58.27 -67.04 42.58
CA ASP A 191 -57.29 -67.61 43.51
C ASP A 191 -56.75 -66.54 44.47
N SER A 192 -56.43 -66.92 45.71
CA SER A 192 -55.80 -66.02 46.67
C SER A 192 -54.37 -65.68 46.21
N PHE A 193 -54.15 -64.44 45.79
CA PHE A 193 -52.84 -63.95 45.38
C PHE A 193 -51.90 -63.86 46.59
N GLU A 194 -50.90 -64.74 46.64
CA GLU A 194 -49.76 -64.64 47.54
C GLU A 194 -48.47 -64.39 46.74
N PHE A 195 -47.68 -63.39 47.16
CA PHE A 195 -46.38 -63.06 46.54
C PHE A 195 -45.40 -64.24 46.48
N THR A 196 -45.59 -65.27 47.32
CA THR A 196 -44.81 -66.51 47.39
C THR A 196 -45.13 -67.53 46.29
N GLN A 197 -46.32 -67.48 45.68
CA GLN A 197 -46.75 -68.44 44.64
C GLN A 197 -46.39 -67.98 43.22
N VAL A 198 -46.43 -66.66 42.99
CA VAL A 198 -45.75 -66.06 41.84
C VAL A 198 -44.26 -66.31 42.07
N LYS A 199 -43.46 -66.52 41.03
CA LYS A 199 -41.99 -66.42 41.14
C LYS A 199 -41.54 -64.98 41.45
N ALA A 200 -42.28 -64.22 42.27
CA ALA A 200 -42.13 -62.80 42.49
C ALA A 200 -40.78 -62.43 43.07
N GLN A 201 -40.10 -63.31 43.82
CA GLN A 201 -38.70 -63.08 44.16
C GLN A 201 -37.83 -62.98 42.90
N SER A 202 -37.92 -63.94 41.97
CA SER A 202 -37.13 -63.90 40.72
C SER A 202 -37.51 -62.75 39.79
N VAL A 203 -38.78 -62.30 39.83
CA VAL A 203 -39.26 -61.24 38.95
C VAL A 203 -39.08 -59.85 39.56
N ALA A 204 -39.20 -59.70 40.88
CA ALA A 204 -38.76 -58.50 41.59
C ALA A 204 -37.24 -58.33 41.49
N GLU A 205 -36.46 -59.40 41.52
CA GLU A 205 -35.02 -59.37 41.21
C GLU A 205 -34.78 -58.85 39.78
N LYS A 206 -35.55 -59.32 38.80
CA LYS A 206 -35.47 -58.84 37.40
C LYS A 206 -35.92 -57.39 37.26
N LEU A 207 -36.99 -56.96 37.92
CA LEU A 207 -37.43 -55.56 37.89
C LEU A 207 -36.41 -54.64 38.56
N LYS A 208 -35.77 -55.13 39.63
CA LYS A 208 -34.67 -54.45 40.32
C LYS A 208 -33.42 -54.32 39.44
N GLN A 209 -33.19 -55.22 38.47
CA GLN A 209 -32.12 -55.06 37.47
C GLN A 209 -32.37 -53.87 36.53
N TYR A 210 -33.63 -53.46 36.36
CA TYR A 210 -34.04 -52.29 35.59
C TYR A 210 -34.38 -51.08 36.47
N SER A 211 -34.00 -51.10 37.77
CA SER A 211 -34.41 -50.07 38.73
C SER A 211 -33.94 -48.66 38.35
N ASN A 212 -32.86 -48.57 37.60
CA ASN A 212 -32.32 -47.32 37.07
C ASN A 212 -33.20 -46.65 36.01
N LEU A 213 -34.19 -47.35 35.45
CA LEU A 213 -35.10 -46.83 34.41
C LEU A 213 -36.38 -46.21 34.96
N PHE A 214 -36.66 -46.39 36.26
CA PHE A 214 -37.91 -45.93 36.87
C PHE A 214 -37.67 -44.86 37.91
N GLN A 215 -38.69 -44.03 38.14
CA GLN A 215 -38.68 -43.15 39.29
C GLN A 215 -38.68 -43.93 40.61
N ASP A 216 -37.87 -43.41 41.54
CA ASP A 216 -37.58 -44.00 42.84
C ASP A 216 -38.84 -44.30 43.68
N HIS A 217 -39.93 -43.55 43.45
CA HIS A 217 -41.20 -43.75 44.14
C HIS A 217 -41.99 -44.97 43.66
N GLN A 218 -42.00 -45.30 42.36
CA GLN A 218 -42.76 -46.44 41.83
C GLN A 218 -42.11 -47.78 42.19
N ILE A 219 -40.77 -47.83 42.21
CA ILE A 219 -40.03 -48.99 42.70
C ILE A 219 -40.28 -49.18 44.20
N LYS A 220 -40.24 -48.10 44.99
CA LYS A 220 -40.52 -48.17 46.43
C LYS A 220 -41.94 -48.65 46.69
N SER A 221 -42.93 -48.18 45.93
CA SER A 221 -44.31 -48.67 46.01
C SER A 221 -44.42 -50.15 45.64
N PHE A 222 -43.77 -50.60 44.56
CA PHE A 222 -43.75 -52.02 44.18
C PHE A 222 -43.08 -52.90 45.24
N LEU A 223 -41.95 -52.47 45.79
CA LEU A 223 -41.22 -53.19 46.84
C LEU A 223 -41.97 -53.18 48.18
N ALA A 224 -42.68 -52.11 48.52
CA ALA A 224 -43.52 -52.02 49.71
C ALA A 224 -44.72 -52.99 49.64
N LEU A 225 -45.34 -53.11 48.45
CA LEU A 225 -46.38 -54.10 48.18
C LEU A 225 -45.84 -55.53 48.21
N ALA A 226 -44.62 -55.76 47.70
CA ALA A 226 -43.97 -57.07 47.70
C ALA A 226 -43.50 -57.54 49.09
N ASN A 227 -43.14 -56.62 49.98
CA ASN A 227 -42.68 -56.92 51.35
C ASN A 227 -43.83 -56.96 52.38
N GLY A 228 -45.09 -56.80 51.97
CA GLY A 228 -46.25 -56.85 52.86
C GLY A 228 -46.33 -55.70 53.86
N GLN A 229 -45.65 -54.57 53.63
CA GLN A 229 -45.58 -53.45 54.59
C GLN A 229 -46.83 -52.53 54.61
N GLU A 230 -47.87 -52.82 53.82
CA GLU A 230 -49.20 -52.18 53.93
C GLU A 230 -50.23 -53.09 54.61
N GLU A 231 -49.93 -53.61 55.80
CA GLU A 231 -50.95 -54.10 56.73
C GLU A 231 -51.52 -52.91 57.53
N GLY A 232 -52.51 -52.21 56.97
CA GLY A 232 -53.05 -51.06 57.70
C GLY A 232 -54.20 -50.26 57.09
N ALA A 233 -55.14 -50.87 56.37
CA ALA A 233 -56.47 -50.28 56.15
C ALA A 233 -57.46 -51.31 55.60
N SER A 234 -57.99 -52.15 56.48
CA SER A 234 -59.23 -52.88 56.20
C SER A 234 -60.44 -51.96 56.45
N SER A 235 -61.08 -51.45 55.39
CA SER A 235 -62.51 -51.11 55.43
C SER A 235 -63.09 -50.81 54.05
N GLY A 236 -64.06 -51.64 53.63
CA GLY A 236 -65.15 -51.32 52.70
C GLY A 236 -64.78 -51.01 51.24
N HIS A 237 -64.96 -51.98 50.33
CA HIS A 237 -64.75 -51.84 48.87
C HIS A 237 -63.34 -51.37 48.46
N GLY A 238 -62.32 -51.81 49.20
CA GLY A 238 -60.91 -51.52 48.90
C GLY A 238 -60.33 -52.52 47.90
N ALA A 239 -59.55 -52.01 46.94
CA ALA A 239 -58.91 -52.79 45.90
C ALA A 239 -58.11 -53.97 46.46
N THR A 240 -58.19 -55.14 45.81
CA THR A 240 -57.43 -56.33 46.22
C THR A 240 -55.91 -56.09 46.09
N LEU A 241 -55.07 -56.85 46.81
CA LEU A 241 -53.61 -56.74 46.68
C LEU A 241 -53.15 -56.90 45.22
N ALA A 242 -53.81 -57.81 44.48
CA ALA A 242 -53.55 -58.01 43.06
C ALA A 242 -53.93 -56.78 42.22
N GLU A 243 -55.05 -56.10 42.50
CA GLU A 243 -55.43 -54.84 41.84
C GLU A 243 -54.44 -53.70 42.14
N LYS A 244 -53.94 -53.60 43.38
CA LYS A 244 -52.91 -52.61 43.75
C LYS A 244 -51.58 -52.86 42.99
N VAL A 245 -51.14 -54.11 42.90
CA VAL A 245 -49.92 -54.50 42.17
C VAL A 245 -50.10 -54.24 40.67
N LEU A 246 -51.26 -54.57 40.11
CA LEU A 246 -51.58 -54.31 38.71
C LEU A 246 -51.53 -52.80 38.40
N GLY A 247 -52.07 -51.95 39.27
CA GLY A 247 -52.02 -50.50 39.11
C GLY A 247 -50.60 -49.92 39.13
N VAL A 248 -49.71 -50.45 39.98
CA VAL A 248 -48.28 -50.06 39.98
C VAL A 248 -47.59 -50.52 38.71
N LEU A 249 -47.87 -51.75 38.24
CA LEU A 249 -47.31 -52.25 36.98
C LEU A 249 -47.81 -51.47 35.75
N GLU A 250 -49.06 -51.02 35.75
CA GLU A 250 -49.61 -50.11 34.75
C GLU A 250 -48.92 -48.73 34.77
N GLY A 251 -48.66 -48.18 35.96
CA GLY A 251 -47.90 -46.95 36.14
C GLY A 251 -46.47 -47.07 35.60
N LEU A 252 -45.78 -48.17 35.91
CA LEU A 252 -44.44 -48.48 35.43
C LEU A 252 -44.39 -48.69 33.90
N GLU A 253 -45.38 -49.38 33.32
CA GLU A 253 -45.48 -49.57 31.87
C GLU A 253 -45.70 -48.23 31.14
N SER A 254 -46.59 -47.38 31.68
CA SER A 254 -46.87 -46.06 31.12
C SER A 254 -45.63 -45.16 31.16
N GLU A 255 -44.93 -45.14 32.29
CA GLU A 255 -43.72 -44.34 32.48
C GLU A 255 -42.58 -44.77 31.54
N LEU A 256 -42.30 -46.07 31.45
CA LEU A 256 -41.32 -46.61 30.50
C LEU A 256 -41.70 -46.32 29.05
N SER A 257 -42.99 -46.46 28.69
CA SER A 257 -43.46 -46.19 27.33
C SER A 257 -43.27 -44.72 26.96
N ALA A 258 -43.59 -43.81 27.88
CA ALA A 258 -43.37 -42.37 27.70
C ALA A 258 -41.87 -42.02 27.63
N SER A 259 -41.05 -42.63 28.50
CA SER A 259 -39.58 -42.47 28.49
C SER A 259 -38.98 -42.93 27.15
N LEU A 260 -39.43 -44.07 26.63
CA LEU A 260 -38.98 -44.62 25.36
C LEU A 260 -39.36 -43.70 24.18
N GLU A 261 -40.57 -43.14 24.19
CA GLU A 261 -40.98 -42.18 23.17
C GLU A 261 -40.18 -40.86 23.25
N ASN A 262 -39.95 -40.35 24.45
CA ASN A 262 -39.09 -39.18 24.66
C ASN A 262 -37.66 -39.43 24.17
N LEU A 263 -37.08 -40.61 24.44
CA LEU A 263 -35.76 -40.98 23.94
C LEU A 263 -35.72 -40.98 22.41
N LYS A 264 -36.72 -41.57 21.74
CA LYS A 264 -36.79 -41.57 20.27
C LYS A 264 -36.91 -40.15 19.72
N GLN A 265 -37.79 -39.33 20.28
CA GLN A 265 -37.99 -37.97 19.79
C GLN A 265 -36.73 -37.12 19.98
N ASN A 266 -36.04 -37.27 21.11
CA ASN A 266 -34.77 -36.60 21.36
C ASN A 266 -33.69 -37.01 20.36
N GLU A 267 -33.60 -38.30 20.03
CA GLU A 267 -32.64 -38.79 19.03
C GLU A 267 -32.95 -38.25 17.62
N ILE A 268 -34.23 -38.22 17.23
CA ILE A 268 -34.67 -37.65 15.96
C ILE A 268 -34.32 -36.16 15.91
N ASN A 269 -34.59 -35.41 16.97
CA ASN A 269 -34.29 -33.98 17.05
C ASN A 269 -32.77 -33.72 16.97
N ALA A 270 -31.96 -34.47 17.73
CA ALA A 270 -30.51 -34.34 17.70
C ALA A 270 -29.93 -34.66 16.31
N SER A 271 -30.39 -35.75 15.68
CA SER A 271 -30.02 -36.11 14.32
C SER A 271 -30.43 -35.05 13.29
N TRP A 272 -31.62 -34.47 13.44
CA TRP A 272 -32.12 -33.41 12.56
C TRP A 272 -31.30 -32.11 12.71
N GLU A 273 -31.01 -31.70 13.94
CA GLU A 273 -30.18 -30.52 14.22
C GLU A 273 -28.76 -30.70 13.65
N LEU A 274 -28.17 -31.88 13.82
CA LEU A 274 -26.85 -32.18 13.26
C LEU A 274 -26.89 -32.13 11.73
N ALA A 275 -27.86 -32.78 11.09
CA ALA A 275 -27.99 -32.78 9.63
C ALA A 275 -28.17 -31.35 9.09
N GLY A 276 -28.99 -30.52 9.76
CA GLY A 276 -29.16 -29.11 9.42
C GLY A 276 -27.86 -28.32 9.56
N TRP A 277 -27.13 -28.51 10.65
CA TRP A 277 -25.85 -27.84 10.87
C TRP A 277 -24.77 -28.26 9.85
N VAL A 278 -24.67 -29.56 9.53
CA VAL A 278 -23.74 -30.08 8.51
C VAL A 278 -24.06 -29.50 7.15
N SER A 279 -25.33 -29.50 6.74
CA SER A 279 -25.77 -28.93 5.45
C SER A 279 -25.42 -27.44 5.32
N LEU A 280 -25.67 -26.64 6.36
CA LEU A 280 -25.29 -25.22 6.38
C LEU A 280 -23.76 -25.03 6.37
N SER A 281 -23.03 -25.90 7.05
CA SER A 281 -21.56 -25.87 7.11
C SER A 281 -20.90 -26.23 5.78
N GLU A 282 -21.42 -27.23 5.07
CA GLU A 282 -20.98 -27.57 3.72
C GLU A 282 -21.26 -26.43 2.72
N ALA A 283 -22.42 -25.78 2.85
CA ALA A 283 -22.74 -24.59 2.06
C ALA A 283 -21.79 -23.42 2.38
N GLU A 284 -21.42 -23.21 3.65
CA GLU A 284 -20.40 -22.24 4.06
C GLU A 284 -19.05 -22.56 3.41
N ILE A 285 -18.60 -23.82 3.47
CA ILE A 285 -17.35 -24.26 2.83
C ILE A 285 -17.36 -23.96 1.33
N SER A 286 -18.42 -24.32 0.62
CA SER A 286 -18.54 -24.06 -0.81
C SER A 286 -18.53 -22.56 -1.14
N SER A 287 -19.20 -21.74 -0.33
CA SER A 287 -19.13 -20.28 -0.46
C SER A 287 -17.71 -19.76 -0.24
N LEU A 288 -17.02 -20.26 0.79
CA LEU A 288 -15.65 -19.88 1.11
C LEU A 288 -14.66 -20.27 0.01
N GLU A 289 -14.84 -21.42 -0.66
CA GLU A 289 -14.04 -21.83 -1.82
C GLU A 289 -14.16 -20.85 -2.99
N VAL A 290 -15.40 -20.46 -3.33
CA VAL A 290 -15.63 -19.47 -4.39
C VAL A 290 -15.02 -18.11 -4.02
N GLU A 291 -15.14 -17.69 -2.75
CA GLU A 291 -14.49 -16.47 -2.28
C GLU A 291 -12.97 -16.56 -2.31
N TYR A 292 -12.41 -17.71 -1.96
CA TYR A 292 -10.97 -17.97 -2.00
C TYR A 292 -10.43 -17.81 -3.42
N GLU A 293 -11.04 -18.46 -4.42
CA GLU A 293 -10.62 -18.34 -5.82
C GLU A 293 -10.67 -16.89 -6.32
N ARG A 294 -11.76 -16.17 -6.00
CA ARG A 294 -11.91 -14.75 -6.36
C ARG A 294 -10.82 -13.88 -5.71
N LYS A 295 -10.52 -14.11 -4.43
CA LYS A 295 -9.50 -13.36 -3.69
C LYS A 295 -8.10 -13.73 -4.13
N GLN A 296 -7.86 -14.96 -4.56
CA GLN A 296 -6.59 -15.40 -5.14
C GLN A 296 -6.30 -14.64 -6.44
N VAL A 297 -7.28 -14.59 -7.37
CA VAL A 297 -7.16 -13.80 -8.61
C VAL A 297 -6.95 -12.30 -8.31
N PHE A 298 -7.65 -11.77 -7.31
CA PHE A 298 -7.44 -10.38 -6.88
C PHE A 298 -6.03 -10.15 -6.31
N ALA A 299 -5.49 -11.09 -5.53
CA ALA A 299 -4.13 -11.02 -4.99
C ALA A 299 -3.08 -11.02 -6.12
N ASP A 300 -3.24 -11.88 -7.12
CA ASP A 300 -2.32 -11.97 -8.28
C ASP A 300 -2.36 -10.68 -9.12
N ARG A 301 -3.56 -10.13 -9.33
CA ARG A 301 -3.72 -8.83 -9.99
C ARG A 301 -3.07 -7.71 -9.18
N THR A 302 -3.24 -7.70 -7.87
CA THR A 302 -2.62 -6.70 -6.98
C THR A 302 -1.09 -6.82 -7.00
N ALA A 303 -0.55 -8.04 -7.01
CA ALA A 303 0.89 -8.27 -7.15
C ALA A 303 1.44 -7.70 -8.47
N THR A 304 0.68 -7.84 -9.57
CA THR A 304 1.02 -7.22 -10.86
C THR A 304 0.97 -5.69 -10.79
N GLN A 305 -0.02 -5.13 -10.10
CA GLN A 305 -0.12 -3.67 -9.88
C GLN A 305 1.05 -3.13 -9.05
N ILE A 306 1.56 -3.89 -8.07
CA ILE A 306 2.78 -3.51 -7.32
C ILE A 306 3.98 -3.39 -8.27
N GLN A 307 4.15 -4.33 -9.21
CA GLN A 307 5.24 -4.26 -10.20
C GLN A 307 5.11 -3.04 -11.10
N ALA A 308 3.89 -2.72 -11.56
CA ALA A 308 3.64 -1.50 -12.32
C ALA A 308 3.91 -0.23 -11.49
N ALA A 309 3.52 -0.22 -10.21
CA ALA A 309 3.76 0.89 -9.30
C ALA A 309 5.27 1.09 -9.03
N LEU A 310 6.03 0.00 -8.90
CA LEU A 310 7.50 0.02 -8.79
C LEU A 310 8.16 0.64 -10.03
N ALA A 311 7.73 0.24 -11.23
CA ALA A 311 8.23 0.82 -12.48
C ALA A 311 7.91 2.32 -12.58
N GLN A 312 6.69 2.72 -12.19
CA GLN A 312 6.29 4.12 -12.15
C GLN A 312 7.09 4.92 -11.11
N GLN A 313 7.33 4.36 -9.92
CA GLN A 313 8.18 4.97 -8.90
C GLN A 313 9.60 5.20 -9.42
N ALA A 314 10.19 4.20 -10.09
CA ALA A 314 11.52 4.32 -10.68
C ALA A 314 11.58 5.41 -11.75
N LYS A 315 10.58 5.46 -12.64
CA LYS A 315 10.45 6.50 -13.66
C LYS A 315 10.31 7.90 -13.05
N SER A 316 9.45 8.06 -12.05
CA SER A 316 9.28 9.35 -11.34
C SER A 316 10.56 9.79 -10.65
N LYS A 317 11.35 8.85 -10.11
CA LYS A 317 12.67 9.15 -9.51
C LYS A 317 13.65 9.70 -10.54
N ILE A 318 13.72 9.08 -11.72
CA ILE A 318 14.58 9.54 -12.82
C ILE A 318 14.17 10.95 -13.26
N ILE A 319 12.87 11.18 -13.48
CA ILE A 319 12.36 12.50 -13.88
C ILE A 319 12.65 13.57 -12.82
N LEU A 320 12.55 13.23 -11.53
CA LEU A 320 12.92 14.14 -10.45
C LEU A 320 14.41 14.50 -10.52
N GLN A 321 15.29 13.51 -10.75
CA GLN A 321 16.72 13.76 -10.92
C GLN A 321 17.00 14.62 -12.16
N GLU A 322 16.41 14.31 -13.31
CA GLU A 322 16.56 15.11 -14.54
C GLU A 322 16.12 16.56 -14.32
N SER A 323 15.05 16.79 -13.55
CA SER A 323 14.60 18.16 -13.21
C SER A 323 15.52 18.87 -12.22
N GLN A 324 16.22 18.14 -11.35
CA GLN A 324 17.25 18.69 -10.49
C GLN A 324 18.46 19.10 -11.33
N ASP A 325 18.92 18.22 -12.21
CA ASP A 325 20.08 18.47 -13.08
C ASP A 325 19.82 19.66 -14.02
N ALA A 326 18.60 19.77 -14.57
CA ALA A 326 18.20 20.91 -15.40
C ALA A 326 18.18 22.25 -14.64
N LEU A 327 17.75 22.23 -13.37
CA LEU A 327 17.78 23.41 -12.50
C LEU A 327 19.21 23.83 -12.20
N ASP A 328 20.07 22.87 -11.86
CA ASP A 328 21.48 23.12 -11.55
C ASP A 328 22.23 23.65 -12.78
N GLN A 329 21.95 23.10 -13.96
CA GLN A 329 22.50 23.61 -15.22
C GLN A 329 22.04 25.05 -15.50
N ALA A 330 20.75 25.37 -15.33
CA ALA A 330 20.24 26.72 -15.56
C ALA A 330 20.86 27.74 -14.60
N GLN A 331 21.12 27.34 -13.35
CA GLN A 331 21.83 28.17 -12.36
C GLN A 331 23.29 28.38 -12.75
N ALA A 332 23.98 27.32 -13.17
CA ALA A 332 25.37 27.39 -13.62
C ALA A 332 25.52 28.26 -14.88
N ASP A 333 24.62 28.14 -15.85
CA ASP A 333 24.64 28.93 -17.08
C ASP A 333 24.45 30.42 -16.79
N LEU A 334 23.54 30.79 -15.88
CA LEU A 334 23.35 32.19 -15.47
C LEU A 334 24.58 32.73 -14.74
N GLU A 335 25.18 31.94 -13.84
CA GLU A 335 26.38 32.34 -13.12
C GLU A 335 27.59 32.51 -14.05
N SER A 336 27.74 31.63 -15.05
CA SER A 336 28.76 31.78 -16.09
C SER A 336 28.58 33.08 -16.87
N ARG A 337 27.34 33.42 -17.26
CA ARG A 337 27.06 34.67 -17.97
C ARG A 337 27.36 35.90 -17.12
N ARG A 338 27.07 35.86 -15.82
CA ARG A 338 27.42 36.91 -14.86
C ARG A 338 28.92 37.11 -14.78
N ALA A 339 29.68 36.03 -14.69
CA ALA A 339 31.14 36.08 -14.67
C ALA A 339 31.70 36.69 -15.96
N ASP A 340 31.25 36.22 -17.12
CA ASP A 340 31.67 36.73 -18.43
C ASP A 340 31.35 38.24 -18.58
N TYR A 341 30.16 38.66 -18.16
CA TYR A 341 29.76 40.07 -18.17
C TYR A 341 30.64 40.92 -17.24
N ALA A 342 30.89 40.45 -16.02
CA ALA A 342 31.71 41.16 -15.04
C ALA A 342 33.16 41.32 -15.52
N GLU A 343 33.75 40.26 -16.08
CA GLU A 343 35.10 40.29 -16.67
C GLU A 343 35.16 41.27 -17.84
N ALA A 344 34.23 41.17 -18.79
CA ALA A 344 34.19 42.07 -19.96
C ALA A 344 33.98 43.53 -19.56
N LYS A 345 33.16 43.79 -18.54
CA LYS A 345 32.93 45.14 -18.00
C LYS A 345 34.19 45.71 -17.35
N ALA A 346 34.88 44.92 -16.53
CA ALA A 346 36.14 45.33 -15.90
C ALA A 346 37.20 45.68 -16.96
N LYS A 347 37.31 44.84 -18.00
CA LYS A 347 38.23 45.09 -19.13
C LYS A 347 37.92 46.39 -19.87
N ARG A 348 36.65 46.66 -20.21
CA ARG A 348 36.28 47.93 -20.87
C ARG A 348 36.54 49.15 -19.97
N GLN A 349 36.35 49.03 -18.66
CA GLN A 349 36.66 50.09 -17.71
C GLN A 349 38.17 50.38 -17.66
N GLU A 350 39.00 49.34 -17.67
CA GLU A 350 40.46 49.46 -17.76
C GLU A 350 40.89 50.13 -19.08
N GLU A 351 40.36 49.66 -20.22
CA GLU A 351 40.63 50.25 -21.55
C GLU A 351 40.25 51.73 -21.60
N ASN A 352 39.09 52.11 -21.05
CA ASN A 352 38.67 53.51 -20.97
C ASN A 352 39.57 54.37 -20.07
N ALA A 353 40.07 53.82 -18.96
CA ALA A 353 41.00 54.52 -18.09
C ALA A 353 42.34 54.79 -18.80
N ILE A 354 42.85 53.79 -19.55
CA ILE A 354 44.06 53.95 -20.38
C ILE A 354 43.83 55.01 -21.47
N LEU A 355 42.69 54.97 -22.16
CA LEU A 355 42.34 55.98 -23.17
C LEU A 355 42.29 57.38 -22.57
N ASP A 356 41.75 57.54 -21.36
CA ASP A 356 41.73 58.83 -20.65
C ASP A 356 43.13 59.34 -20.33
N GLU A 357 44.04 58.48 -19.86
CA GLU A 357 45.43 58.86 -19.62
C GLU A 357 46.16 59.27 -20.91
N VAL A 358 45.97 58.51 -21.99
CA VAL A 358 46.56 58.81 -23.31
C VAL A 358 46.04 60.14 -23.85
N ILE A 359 44.72 60.40 -23.75
CA ILE A 359 44.10 61.68 -24.12
C ILE A 359 44.71 62.83 -23.32
N ILE A 360 44.90 62.68 -22.00
CA ILE A 360 45.50 63.72 -21.15
C ILE A 360 46.97 63.97 -21.50
N MET A 361 47.76 62.91 -21.70
CA MET A 361 49.16 63.03 -22.11
C MET A 361 49.29 63.73 -23.46
N PHE A 362 48.46 63.34 -24.43
CA PHE A 362 48.43 63.94 -25.76
C PHE A 362 48.07 65.43 -25.68
N LYS A 363 47.03 65.80 -24.92
CA LYS A 363 46.67 67.22 -24.68
C LYS A 363 47.82 68.03 -24.07
N LYS A 364 48.49 67.48 -23.05
CA LYS A 364 49.64 68.14 -22.40
C LYS A 364 50.80 68.34 -23.35
N GLN A 365 51.10 67.35 -24.19
CA GLN A 365 52.17 67.41 -25.17
C GLN A 365 51.88 68.43 -26.27
N VAL A 366 50.67 68.46 -26.80
CA VAL A 366 50.21 69.47 -27.77
C VAL A 366 50.25 70.89 -27.17
N ALA A 367 49.78 71.07 -25.93
CA ALA A 367 49.84 72.38 -25.25
C ALA A 367 51.28 72.86 -25.00
N SER A 368 52.22 71.95 -24.75
CA SER A 368 53.65 72.29 -24.62
C SER A 368 54.28 72.76 -25.93
N TRP A 369 53.64 72.47 -27.07
CA TRP A 369 54.08 72.88 -28.40
C TRP A 369 53.43 74.20 -28.86
N SER A 370 52.21 74.52 -28.42
CA SER A 370 51.56 75.80 -28.73
C SER A 370 52.06 76.99 -27.89
N GLY A 371 52.83 76.72 -26.82
CA GLY A 371 53.43 77.74 -25.95
C GLY A 371 54.88 78.12 -26.30
N ARG A 372 55.39 77.78 -27.49
CA ARG A 372 56.69 78.24 -28.02
C ARG A 372 56.52 79.28 -29.11
#